data_AF-A0A952TYH5-F1
#
_entry.id   AF-A0A952TYH5-F1
#
_cell.length_a   1.000
_cell.length_b   1.000
_cell.length_c   1.000
_cell.angle_alpha   90.00
_cell.angle_beta   90.00
_cell.angle_gamma   90.00
#
_symmetry.space_group_name_H-M   'P 1'
#
loop_
_entity.id
_entity.type
_entity.pdbx_description
1 polymer ?
#
loop_
_entity_poly.entity_id
_entity_poly.type
_entity_poly.pdbx_seq_one_letter_code
_entity_poly.pdbx_strand_id
1 'polypeptide(L)' 'MKKPAISFLKLVLVLIAAIVFVGLLWFPQIEGRNASADWVTIYFRDPVLAYAYLASIPFFVALHQAHKLLGLI' A
#
# COMPACT_ATOMS: atom_id res chain seq x y z
N MET A 1 12.23 -23.98 -4.22
CA MET A 1 13.14 -22.89 -4.66
C MET A 1 14.37 -22.87 -3.75
N LYS A 2 15.50 -22.24 -4.15
CA LYS A 2 16.65 -22.10 -3.24
C LYS A 2 16.26 -21.19 -2.07
N LYS A 3 16.61 -21.56 -0.83
CA LYS A 3 16.36 -20.76 0.39
C LYS A 3 16.69 -19.25 0.23
N PRO A 4 17.84 -18.84 -0.33
CA PRO A 4 18.14 -17.41 -0.52
C PRO A 4 17.15 -16.71 -1.46
N ALA A 5 16.64 -17.39 -2.50
CA ALA A 5 15.69 -16.82 -3.43
C ALA A 5 14.32 -16.56 -2.77
N ILE A 6 13.89 -17.44 -1.86
CA ILE A 6 12.65 -17.27 -1.08
C ILE A 6 12.78 -16.07 -0.13
N SER A 7 13.90 -15.96 0.59
CA SER A 7 14.15 -14.83 1.50
C SER A 7 14.20 -13.50 0.75
N PHE A 8 14.85 -13.46 -0.41
CA PHE A 8 14.86 -12.29 -1.28
C PHE A 8 13.45 -11.87 -1.72
N LEU A 9 12.63 -12.83 -2.15
CA LEU A 9 11.26 -12.53 -2.62
C LEU A 9 10.36 -12.02 -1.48
N LYS A 10 10.51 -12.55 -0.26
CA LYS A 10 9.81 -12.01 0.92
C LYS A 10 10.19 -10.56 1.21
N LEU A 11 11.47 -10.22 1.13
CA LEU A 11 11.94 -8.84 1.31
C LEU A 11 11.32 -7.90 0.26
N VAL A 12 11.30 -8.33 -1.00
CA VAL A 12 10.72 -7.55 -2.11
C VAL A 12 9.22 -7.31 -1.87
N LEU A 13 8.46 -8.32 -1.44
CA LEU A 13 7.03 -8.16 -1.12
C LEU A 13 6.79 -7.12 -0.02
N VAL A 14 7.61 -7.15 1.04
CA VAL A 14 7.51 -6.17 2.14
C VAL A 14 7.85 -4.77 1.65
N LEU A 15 8.89 -4.63 0.81
CA LEU A 15 9.28 -3.34 0.25
C LEU A 15 8.19 -2.74 -0.65
N ILE A 16 7.57 -3.56 -1.50
CA ILE A 16 6.44 -3.14 -2.34
C ILE A 16 5.27 -2.67 -1.45
N ALA A 17 4.92 -3.43 -0.40
CA ALA A 17 3.88 -3.03 0.53
C ALA A 17 4.17 -1.67 1.17
N ALA A 18 5.41 -1.46 1.62
CA ALA A 18 5.84 -0.21 2.25
C ALA A 18 5.78 0.99 1.29
N ILE A 19 6.30 0.83 0.06
CA ILE A 19 6.29 1.90 -0.95
C ILE A 19 4.86 2.30 -1.30
N VAL A 20 3.98 1.32 -1.56
CA VAL A 20 2.58 1.59 -1.89
C VAL A 20 1.86 2.24 -0.72
N PHE A 21 2.09 1.77 0.51
CA PHE A 21 1.47 2.35 1.70
C PHE A 21 1.89 3.81 1.93
N VAL A 22 3.20 4.10 1.85
CA VAL A 22 3.71 5.48 1.96
C VAL A 22 3.15 6.34 0.83
N GLY A 23 3.07 5.82 -0.39
CA GLY A 23 2.44 6.49 -1.52
C GLY A 23 0.98 6.87 -1.24
N LEU A 24 0.16 5.92 -0.79
CA LEU A 24 -1.26 6.16 -0.47
C LEU A 24 -1.46 7.27 0.58
N LEU A 25 -0.51 7.45 1.49
CA LEU A 25 -0.56 8.52 2.49
C LEU A 25 -0.04 9.84 1.94
N TRP A 26 1.04 9.83 1.15
CA TRP A 26 1.72 11.04 0.69
C TRP A 26 1.10 11.69 -0.55
N PHE A 27 0.67 10.88 -1.53
CA PHE A 27 0.11 11.39 -2.79
C PHE A 27 -1.05 12.39 -2.60
N PRO A 28 -2.01 12.16 -1.69
CA PRO A 28 -3.11 13.09 -1.46
C PRO A 28 -2.69 14.51 -1.09
N GLN A 29 -1.47 14.70 -0.60
CA GLN A 29 -0.94 16.00 -0.18
C GLN A 29 -0.36 16.82 -1.33
N ILE A 30 0.07 16.14 -2.40
CA ILE A 30 0.68 16.77 -3.58
C ILE A 30 -0.25 16.81 -4.79
N GLU A 31 -1.41 16.15 -4.70
CA GLU A 31 -2.48 16.21 -5.69
C GLU A 31 -3.02 17.63 -5.83
N GLY A 32 -3.11 18.13 -7.08
CA GLY A 32 -3.68 19.46 -7.36
C GLY A 32 -5.13 19.61 -6.89
N ARG A 33 -5.87 18.50 -6.74
CA ARG A 33 -7.21 18.43 -6.16
C ARG A 33 -7.28 18.91 -4.71
N ASN A 34 -6.20 18.73 -3.96
CA ASN A 34 -6.08 19.05 -2.54
C ASN A 34 -5.14 20.23 -2.27
N ALA A 35 -4.77 21.01 -3.29
CA ALA A 35 -3.73 22.05 -3.22
C ALA A 35 -3.95 23.15 -2.18
N SER A 36 -5.16 23.30 -1.64
CA SER A 36 -5.49 24.28 -0.59
C SER A 36 -6.26 23.66 0.58
N ALA A 37 -6.36 22.33 0.64
CA ALA A 37 -7.07 21.63 1.69
C ALA A 37 -6.18 21.43 2.92
N ASP A 38 -6.75 21.51 4.11
CA ASP A 38 -6.08 21.13 5.34
C ASP A 38 -6.07 19.60 5.51
N TRP A 39 -5.27 19.12 6.45
CA TRP A 39 -5.12 17.69 6.75
C TRP A 39 -6.46 17.00 7.04
N VAL A 40 -7.34 17.66 7.79
CA VAL A 40 -8.65 17.08 8.15
C VAL A 40 -9.51 16.90 6.90
N THR A 41 -9.52 17.89 6.01
CA THR A 41 -10.31 17.80 4.78
C THR A 41 -9.78 16.69 3.86
N ILE A 42 -8.45 16.61 3.69
CA ILE A 42 -7.82 15.59 2.83
C ILE A 42 -8.15 14.17 3.32
N TYR A 43 -7.92 13.86 4.60
CA TYR A 43 -7.99 12.45 5.05
C TYR A 43 -9.37 12.02 5.58
N PHE A 44 -10.23 12.97 5.98
CA PHE A 44 -11.52 12.63 6.62
C PHE A 44 -12.75 13.13 5.86
N ARG A 45 -12.59 14.09 4.95
CA ARG A 45 -13.74 14.67 4.19
C ARG A 45 -13.71 14.39 2.71
N ASP A 46 -12.66 13.75 2.23
CA ASP A 46 -12.50 13.38 0.83
C ASP A 46 -13.07 11.98 0.55
N PRO A 47 -14.26 11.88 -0.09
CA PRO A 47 -14.86 10.60 -0.39
C PRO A 47 -14.05 9.79 -1.41
N VAL A 48 -13.38 10.45 -2.37
CA VAL A 48 -12.60 9.77 -3.40
C VAL A 48 -11.40 9.08 -2.75
N LEU A 49 -10.73 9.75 -1.81
CA LEU A 49 -9.62 9.15 -1.07
C LEU A 49 -10.07 7.95 -0.22
N ALA A 50 -11.22 8.06 0.44
CA ALA A 50 -11.79 6.95 1.20
C ALA A 50 -12.05 5.71 0.32
N TYR A 51 -12.61 5.89 -0.88
CA TYR A 51 -12.79 4.79 -1.83
C TYR A 51 -11.46 4.23 -2.36
N ALA A 52 -10.45 5.08 -2.58
CA ALA A 52 -9.11 4.62 -2.98
C ALA A 52 -8.48 3.73 -1.89
N TYR A 53 -8.61 4.09 -0.62
CA TYR A 53 -8.16 3.27 0.50
C TYR A 53 -8.92 1.94 0.59
N LEU A 54 -10.24 1.95 0.44
CA LEU A 54 -11.03 0.72 0.40
C LEU A 54 -10.62 -0.18 -0.77
N ALA A 55 -10.43 0.40 -1.96
CA ALA A 55 -9.99 -0.32 -3.16
C ALA A 55 -8.57 -0.89 -3.02
N SER A 56 -7.73 -0.33 -2.14
CA SER A 56 -6.38 -0.85 -1.87
C SER A 56 -6.37 -2.12 -1.01
N ILE A 57 -7.44 -2.42 -0.27
CA ILE A 57 -7.47 -3.56 0.67
C ILE A 57 -7.15 -4.89 -0.01
N PRO A 58 -7.78 -5.27 -1.15
CA PRO A 58 -7.49 -6.54 -1.82
C PRO A 58 -6.02 -6.67 -2.25
N PHE A 59 -5.35 -5.57 -2.61
CA PHE A 59 -3.94 -5.57 -2.98
C PHE A 59 -3.05 -5.97 -1.79
N PHE A 60 -3.26 -5.37 -0.61
CA PHE A 60 -2.51 -5.74 0.59
C PHE A 60 -2.83 -7.15 1.08
N VAL A 61 -4.09 -7.59 0.95
CA VAL A 61 -4.47 -8.98 1.23
C VAL A 61 -3.71 -9.94 0.30
N ALA A 62 -3.62 -9.65 -0.99
CA ALA A 62 -2.87 -10.48 -1.94
C ALA A 62 -1.37 -10.54 -1.60
N LEU A 63 -0.73 -9.42 -1.24
CA LEU A 63 0.66 -9.39 -0.78
C LEU A 63 0.88 -10.24 0.47
N HIS A 64 -0.05 -10.16 1.44
CA HIS A 64 0.02 -10.98 2.65
C HIS A 64 -0.09 -12.47 2.33
N GLN A 65 -1.02 -12.87 1.45
CA GLN A 65 -1.18 -14.27 1.05
C GLN A 65 0.05 -14.78 0.28
N ALA A 66 0.63 -13.96 -0.60
CA ALA A 66 1.88 -14.29 -1.30
C ALA A 66 3.03 -14.51 -0.30
N HIS A 67 3.16 -13.64 0.70
CA HIS A 67 4.18 -13.79 1.74
C HIS A 67 3.99 -15.09 2.55
N LYS A 68 2.74 -15.44 2.90
CA LYS A 68 2.42 -16.72 3.56
C LYS A 68 2.78 -17.91 2.69
N LEU A 69 2.44 -17.88 1.40
CA LEU A 69 2.75 -18.97 0.47
C LEU A 69 4.27 -19.25 0.41
N LEU A 70 5.09 -18.20 0.39
CA LEU A 70 6.55 -18.31 0.45
C LEU A 70 7.09 -18.80 1.81
N GLY A 71 6.25 -18.85 2.85
CA GLY A 71 6.56 -19.49 4.13
C GLY A 71 6.23 -20.98 4.17
N LEU A 72 5.43 -21.47 3.22
CA LEU A 72 4.97 -22.86 3.16
C LEU A 72 5.80 -23.73 2.19
N ILE A 73 6.48 -23.10 1.22
CA ILE A 73 7.30 -23.73 0.15
C ILE A 73 8.78 -23.71 0.52
#